data_AF-A0A2H0VQ26-F1
#
_entry.id   AF-A0A2H0VQ26-F1
#
_cell.length_a   1.000
_cell.length_b   1.000
_cell.length_c   1.000
_cell.angle_alpha   90.00
_cell.angle_beta   90.00
_cell.angle_gamma   90.00
#
_symmetry.space_group_name_H-M   'P 1'
#
loop_
_entity.id
_entity.type
_entity.pdbx_description
1 polymer ?
#
loop_
_entity_poly.entity_id
_entity_poly.type
_entity_poly.pdbx_seq_one_letter_code
_entity_poly.pdbx_strand_id
1 'polypeptide(L)'
;MRKISFFLFILFLIYFLPVNNQRFRPSKIYFPADWITTDTSSSIPNFLSNCNFRYLSKGRQSYVFETEDNKYVIKFLRYDKLQKPLWTRLSPFSSLIAKEGQKKDKKLKAWEQCFTQVENLPLDLGLVYSHLSNEKGIVTLLDRAGNPYSLDIQNTRFFLQKKVTLLKDAFFQHDAKKLIELFFQSTVDRINKNIINKTSSCMENVGLIEDKIIEYDFGEVYEIKEGFKKKKHFLSFTDPLKDFLESRFPLYIPFFEQKRNEYLEMIHE
;
A
#
# COMPACT_ATOMS: atom_id res chain seq x y z
N MET A 1 -17.36 -46.14 -14.99
CA MET A 1 -17.36 -44.73 -15.46
C MET A 1 -18.04 -43.75 -14.50
N ARG A 2 -19.26 -43.99 -14.01
CA ARG A 2 -19.99 -43.07 -13.10
C ARG A 2 -19.23 -42.66 -11.82
N LYS A 3 -18.51 -43.59 -11.18
CA LYS A 3 -17.73 -43.30 -9.94
C LYS A 3 -16.54 -42.35 -10.18
N ILE A 4 -15.91 -42.41 -11.36
CA ILE A 4 -14.76 -41.56 -11.71
C ILE A 4 -15.24 -40.13 -12.01
N SER A 5 -16.35 -39.99 -12.73
CA SER A 5 -16.96 -38.68 -13.01
C SER A 5 -17.43 -37.97 -11.74
N PHE A 6 -18.00 -38.71 -10.78
CA PHE A 6 -18.39 -38.16 -9.48
C PHE A 6 -17.18 -37.70 -8.64
N PHE A 7 -16.08 -38.46 -8.66
CA PHE A 7 -14.85 -38.09 -7.96
C PHE A 7 -14.20 -36.83 -8.56
N LEU A 8 -14.18 -36.71 -9.89
CA LEU A 8 -13.70 -35.51 -10.59
C LEU A 8 -14.60 -34.30 -10.31
N PHE A 9 -15.91 -34.50 -10.17
CA PHE A 9 -16.86 -33.44 -9.80
C PHE A 9 -16.66 -32.97 -8.35
N ILE A 10 -16.36 -33.87 -7.42
CA ILE A 10 -16.02 -33.50 -6.03
C ILE A 10 -14.69 -32.74 -5.99
N LEU A 11 -13.67 -33.18 -6.73
CA LEU A 11 -12.40 -32.45 -6.82
C LEU A 11 -12.59 -31.07 -7.46
N PHE A 12 -13.46 -30.95 -8.46
CA PHE A 12 -13.87 -29.67 -9.03
C PHE A 12 -14.57 -28.79 -7.99
N LEU A 13 -15.56 -29.32 -7.25
CA LEU A 13 -16.21 -28.59 -6.16
C LEU A 13 -15.22 -28.15 -5.08
N ILE A 14 -14.29 -28.99 -4.64
CA ILE A 14 -13.28 -28.63 -3.64
C ILE A 14 -12.31 -27.56 -4.17
N TYR A 15 -11.98 -27.61 -5.46
CA TYR A 15 -11.14 -26.60 -6.12
C TYR A 15 -11.87 -25.25 -6.29
N PHE A 16 -13.19 -25.29 -6.49
CA PHE A 16 -14.04 -24.11 -6.70
C PHE A 16 -14.80 -23.63 -5.46
N LEU A 17 -14.77 -24.37 -4.35
CA LEU A 17 -15.23 -23.88 -3.07
C LEU A 17 -14.41 -22.63 -2.78
N PRO A 18 -15.05 -21.47 -2.49
CA PRO A 18 -14.36 -20.24 -2.21
C PRO A 18 -13.60 -20.42 -0.89
N VAL A 19 -12.38 -20.94 -0.96
CA VAL A 19 -11.44 -20.95 0.14
C VAL A 19 -11.30 -19.49 0.53
N ASN A 20 -11.86 -19.13 1.68
CA ASN A 20 -11.98 -17.76 2.14
C ASN A 20 -10.65 -17.03 1.94
N ASN A 21 -10.58 -16.24 0.85
CA ASN A 21 -9.32 -15.75 0.28
C ASN A 21 -8.68 -14.67 1.18
N GLN A 22 -9.31 -14.38 2.30
CA GLN A 22 -8.90 -13.38 3.27
C GLN A 22 -7.97 -13.94 4.36
N ARG A 23 -7.74 -15.26 4.42
CA ARG A 23 -6.80 -15.85 5.39
C ARG A 23 -5.35 -15.45 5.10
N PHE A 24 -4.63 -15.06 6.16
CA PHE A 24 -3.19 -14.92 6.17
C PHE A 24 -2.53 -16.30 5.98
N ARG A 25 -1.40 -16.33 5.25
CA ARG A 25 -0.57 -17.52 5.08
C ARG A 25 0.89 -17.08 5.12
N PRO A 26 1.69 -17.46 6.13
CA PRO A 26 3.09 -17.07 6.25
C PRO A 26 3.93 -17.40 5.01
N SER A 27 3.68 -18.54 4.38
CA SER A 27 4.39 -18.96 3.14
C SER A 27 4.28 -17.98 1.97
N LYS A 28 3.34 -17.03 2.01
CA LYS A 28 3.14 -16.03 0.94
C LYS A 28 4.01 -14.79 1.07
N ILE A 29 4.65 -14.58 2.22
CA ILE A 29 5.47 -13.38 2.50
C ILE A 29 6.97 -13.66 2.51
N TYR A 30 7.37 -14.92 2.40
CA TYR A 30 8.76 -15.32 2.33
C TYR A 30 9.34 -15.14 0.92
N PHE A 31 10.47 -14.45 0.86
CA PHE A 31 11.29 -14.24 -0.31
C PHE A 31 12.44 -15.27 -0.34
N PRO A 32 12.96 -15.60 -1.54
CA PRO A 32 14.21 -16.35 -1.67
C PRO A 32 15.38 -15.61 -1.01
N ALA A 33 16.33 -16.36 -0.42
CA ALA A 33 17.46 -15.79 0.33
C ALA A 33 18.43 -14.97 -0.54
N ASP A 34 18.48 -15.26 -1.85
CA ASP A 34 19.27 -14.56 -2.85
C ASP A 34 18.65 -13.21 -3.28
N TRP A 35 17.43 -12.91 -2.83
CA TRP A 35 16.75 -11.65 -3.10
C TRP A 35 17.22 -10.57 -2.12
N ILE A 36 18.47 -10.14 -2.27
CA ILE A 36 19.07 -9.07 -1.46
C ILE A 36 18.85 -7.74 -2.19
N THR A 37 17.97 -6.92 -1.63
CA THR A 37 17.99 -5.48 -1.87
C THR A 37 19.10 -4.89 -1.02
N THR A 38 19.96 -4.05 -1.62
CA THR A 38 21.11 -3.36 -1.00
C THR A 38 20.92 -3.10 0.50
N ASP A 39 21.90 -3.47 1.32
CA ASP A 39 21.89 -3.30 2.77
C ASP A 39 21.69 -1.83 3.16
N THR A 40 20.43 -1.41 3.32
CA THR A 40 20.12 -0.20 4.07
C THR A 40 20.18 -0.56 5.55
N SER A 41 21.35 -0.28 6.12
CA SER A 41 21.80 -0.63 7.46
C SER A 41 21.08 0.16 8.57
N SER A 42 19.75 0.03 8.64
CA SER A 42 19.01 0.41 9.82
C SER A 42 18.67 -0.84 10.62
N SER A 43 19.22 -0.93 11.84
CA SER A 43 18.87 -1.98 12.80
C SER A 43 17.36 -1.99 13.03
N ILE A 44 16.75 -3.17 13.05
CA ILE A 44 15.34 -3.35 13.39
C ILE A 44 15.01 -2.56 14.68
N PRO A 45 14.00 -1.67 14.67
CA PRO A 45 13.60 -0.98 15.88
C PRO A 45 13.32 -1.95 17.03
N ASN A 46 13.96 -1.75 18.18
CA ASN A 46 13.90 -2.68 19.33
C ASN A 46 12.47 -3.05 19.76
N PHE A 47 11.49 -2.18 19.54
CA PHE A 47 10.10 -2.47 19.90
C PHE A 47 9.45 -3.54 19.02
N LEU A 48 9.92 -3.75 17.78
CA LEU A 48 9.37 -4.76 16.88
C LEU A 48 9.48 -6.18 17.46
N SER A 49 10.54 -6.47 18.20
CA SER A 49 10.75 -7.78 18.83
C SER A 49 9.84 -8.05 20.02
N ASN A 50 9.27 -7.00 20.63
CA ASN A 50 8.44 -7.10 21.84
C ASN A 50 6.95 -6.81 21.57
N CYS A 51 6.57 -6.49 20.33
CA CYS A 51 5.20 -6.16 19.97
C CYS A 51 4.52 -7.33 19.24
N ASN A 52 3.25 -7.57 19.58
CA ASN A 52 2.37 -8.40 18.77
C ASN A 52 1.69 -7.55 17.70
N PHE A 53 1.50 -8.14 16.53
CA PHE A 53 0.86 -7.50 15.39
C PHE A 53 -0.42 -8.24 15.01
N ARG A 54 -1.57 -7.62 15.22
CA ARG A 54 -2.87 -8.19 14.85
C ARG A 54 -3.17 -7.98 13.38
N TYR A 55 -3.67 -9.01 12.71
CA TYR A 55 -4.11 -8.89 11.33
C TYR A 55 -5.16 -7.78 11.20
N LEU A 56 -4.88 -6.80 10.34
CA LEU A 56 -5.78 -5.71 10.02
C LEU A 56 -6.46 -5.94 8.68
N SER A 57 -5.68 -6.15 7.62
CA SER A 57 -6.23 -6.27 6.27
C SER A 57 -5.32 -7.01 5.29
N LYS A 58 -5.79 -7.17 4.06
CA LYS A 58 -5.04 -7.75 2.96
C LYS A 58 -5.25 -6.92 1.71
N GLY A 59 -4.17 -6.32 1.24
CA GLY A 59 -4.11 -5.67 -0.06
C GLY A 59 -3.81 -6.64 -1.20
N ARG A 60 -3.77 -6.09 -2.40
CA ARG A 60 -3.30 -6.81 -3.59
C ARG A 60 -1.86 -7.29 -3.41
N GLN A 61 -1.05 -6.47 -2.76
CA GLN A 61 0.40 -6.56 -2.72
C GLN A 61 0.97 -6.86 -1.32
N SER A 62 0.20 -6.64 -0.27
CA SER A 62 0.65 -6.80 1.11
C SER A 62 -0.38 -7.45 2.01
N TYR A 63 0.09 -8.03 3.11
CA TYR A 63 -0.72 -8.26 4.31
C TYR A 63 -0.42 -7.14 5.31
N VAL A 64 -1.46 -6.60 5.92
CA VAL A 64 -1.34 -5.48 6.86
C VAL A 64 -1.70 -5.98 8.24
N PHE A 65 -0.82 -5.71 9.20
CA PHE A 65 -1.05 -5.97 10.61
C PHE A 65 -0.85 -4.67 11.39
N GLU A 66 -1.50 -4.54 12.53
CA GLU A 66 -1.43 -3.37 13.40
C GLU A 66 -0.90 -3.74 14.77
N THR A 67 -0.24 -2.80 15.44
CA THR A 67 0.18 -2.96 16.82
C THR A 67 -1.02 -2.96 17.77
N GLU A 68 -0.87 -3.58 18.94
CA GLU A 68 -1.92 -3.62 19.98
C GLU A 68 -2.38 -2.22 20.44
N ASP A 69 -1.46 -1.26 20.47
CA ASP A 69 -1.73 0.15 20.81
C ASP A 69 -2.36 0.95 19.67
N ASN A 70 -2.60 0.33 18.51
CA ASN A 70 -3.15 0.93 17.29
C ASN A 70 -2.34 2.12 16.74
N LYS A 71 -1.07 2.28 17.10
CA LYS A 71 -0.26 3.41 16.61
C LYS A 71 0.48 3.12 15.31
N TYR A 72 0.78 1.85 15.03
CA TYR A 72 1.58 1.47 13.87
C TYR A 72 0.93 0.34 13.09
N VAL A 73 1.29 0.27 11.80
CA VAL A 73 0.98 -0.85 10.92
C VAL A 73 2.26 -1.39 10.29
N ILE A 74 2.36 -2.72 10.22
CA ILE A 74 3.38 -3.43 9.48
C ILE A 74 2.76 -4.03 8.22
N LYS A 75 3.34 -3.71 7.07
CA LYS A 75 2.88 -4.14 5.74
C LYS A 75 3.85 -5.16 5.17
N PHE A 76 3.56 -6.45 5.34
CA PHE A 76 4.36 -7.53 4.76
C PHE A 76 4.06 -7.71 3.28
N LEU A 77 5.09 -7.69 2.45
CA LEU A 77 4.96 -7.91 1.02
C LEU A 77 4.59 -9.34 0.68
N ARG A 78 3.81 -9.49 -0.39
CA ARG A 78 3.33 -10.76 -0.88
C ARG A 78 4.18 -11.30 -2.03
N TYR A 79 5.18 -12.11 -1.70
CA TYR A 79 5.99 -12.81 -2.69
C TYR A 79 5.15 -13.70 -3.62
N ASP A 80 4.03 -14.26 -3.15
CA ASP A 80 3.10 -15.04 -3.99
C ASP A 80 2.58 -14.27 -5.21
N LYS A 81 2.62 -12.94 -5.19
CA LYS A 81 2.20 -12.07 -6.30
C LYS A 81 3.32 -11.73 -7.29
N LEU A 82 4.55 -12.09 -6.93
CA LEU A 82 5.75 -11.97 -7.76
C LEU A 82 6.10 -13.30 -8.44
N GLN A 83 5.49 -14.41 -8.03
CA GLN A 83 5.68 -15.71 -8.64
C GLN A 83 4.95 -15.83 -9.98
N LYS A 84 5.57 -16.53 -10.93
CA LYS A 84 4.90 -16.91 -12.18
C LYS A 84 3.80 -17.92 -11.87
N PRO A 85 2.63 -17.83 -12.53
CA PRO A 85 1.58 -18.84 -12.40
C PRO A 85 2.11 -20.25 -12.71
N LEU A 86 1.64 -21.28 -12.00
CA LEU A 86 2.11 -22.67 -12.19
C LEU A 86 1.97 -23.16 -13.64
N TRP A 87 0.92 -22.73 -14.36
CA TRP A 87 0.72 -23.10 -15.76
C TRP A 87 1.86 -22.62 -16.68
N THR A 88 2.58 -21.56 -16.32
CA THR A 88 3.76 -21.11 -17.09
C THR A 88 4.91 -22.09 -17.03
N ARG A 89 4.95 -22.98 -16.03
CA ARG A 89 5.95 -24.05 -15.92
C ARG A 89 5.64 -25.26 -16.78
N LEU A 90 4.38 -25.41 -17.20
CA LEU A 90 3.88 -26.56 -17.96
C LEU A 90 3.60 -26.23 -19.43
N SER A 91 3.63 -24.95 -19.80
CA SER A 91 3.30 -24.50 -21.15
C SER A 91 4.49 -24.70 -22.11
N PRO A 92 4.29 -25.31 -23.30
CA PRO A 92 5.33 -25.38 -24.32
C PRO A 92 5.53 -24.04 -25.06
N PHE A 93 4.69 -23.03 -24.81
CA PHE A 93 4.71 -21.76 -25.53
C PHE A 93 5.74 -20.78 -24.93
N SER A 94 6.98 -20.86 -25.41
CA SER A 94 8.12 -20.04 -24.97
C SER A 94 7.87 -18.53 -24.99
N SER A 95 7.12 -18.03 -25.98
CA SER A 95 6.80 -16.60 -26.11
C SER A 95 5.88 -16.07 -25.00
N LEU A 96 4.94 -16.89 -24.51
CA LEU A 96 4.09 -16.54 -23.36
C LEU A 96 4.89 -16.56 -22.06
N ILE A 97 5.81 -17.51 -21.91
CA ILE A 97 6.70 -17.62 -20.74
C ILE A 97 7.66 -16.42 -20.67
N ALA A 98 8.20 -15.99 -21.81
CA ALA A 98 9.07 -14.82 -21.91
C ALA A 98 8.33 -13.53 -21.54
N LYS A 99 7.12 -13.32 -22.07
CA LYS A 99 6.26 -12.16 -21.70
C LYS A 99 5.96 -12.13 -20.21
N GLU A 100 5.66 -13.27 -19.60
CA GLU A 100 5.36 -13.33 -18.16
C GLU A 100 6.62 -13.15 -17.29
N GLY A 101 7.79 -13.55 -17.78
CA GLY A 101 9.10 -13.22 -17.20
C GLY A 101 9.34 -11.71 -17.15
N GLN A 102 9.19 -11.03 -18.29
CA GLN A 102 9.37 -9.58 -18.36
C GLN A 102 8.39 -8.82 -17.44
N LYS A 103 7.14 -9.28 -17.31
CA LYS A 103 6.18 -8.69 -16.35
C LYS A 103 6.61 -8.85 -14.89
N LYS A 104 7.20 -10.00 -14.53
CA LYS A 104 7.75 -10.23 -13.19
C LYS A 104 8.89 -9.27 -12.92
N ASP A 105 9.85 -9.18 -13.84
CA ASP A 105 11.04 -8.34 -13.67
C ASP A 105 10.65 -6.86 -13.61
N LYS A 106 9.67 -6.43 -14.42
CA LYS A 106 9.13 -5.07 -14.36
C LYS A 106 8.46 -4.76 -13.01
N LYS A 107 7.69 -5.71 -12.46
CA LYS A 107 7.10 -5.55 -11.13
C LYS A 107 8.19 -5.44 -10.08
N LEU A 108 9.13 -6.38 -10.05
CA LEU A 108 10.24 -6.39 -9.10
C LEU A 108 11.04 -5.09 -9.14
N LYS A 109 11.40 -4.60 -10.34
CA LYS A 109 12.08 -3.31 -10.49
C LYS A 109 11.24 -2.13 -10.00
N ALA A 110 9.95 -2.10 -10.31
CA ALA A 110 9.07 -1.04 -9.79
C ALA A 110 9.00 -1.07 -8.25
N TRP A 111 9.06 -2.26 -7.64
CA TRP A 111 9.13 -2.41 -6.19
C TRP A 111 10.45 -1.93 -5.62
N GLU A 112 11.59 -2.40 -6.14
CA GLU A 112 12.92 -1.96 -5.72
C GLU A 112 13.06 -0.42 -5.83
N GLN A 113 12.52 0.15 -6.90
CA GLN A 113 12.46 1.61 -7.08
C GLN A 113 11.59 2.26 -6.02
N CYS A 114 10.41 1.71 -5.73
CA CYS A 114 9.52 2.21 -4.69
C CYS A 114 10.25 2.25 -3.33
N PHE A 115 10.96 1.18 -2.96
CA PHE A 115 11.73 1.10 -1.72
C PHE A 115 12.88 2.12 -1.66
N THR A 116 13.69 2.18 -2.70
CA THR A 116 14.86 3.09 -2.77
C THR A 116 14.46 4.55 -2.90
N GLN A 117 13.32 4.84 -3.53
CA GLN A 117 12.80 6.19 -3.66
C GLN A 117 12.17 6.65 -2.36
N VAL A 118 11.40 5.83 -1.65
CA VAL A 118 10.71 6.24 -0.42
C VAL A 118 11.65 6.80 0.64
N GLU A 119 12.85 6.25 0.79
CA GLU A 119 13.86 6.78 1.71
C GLU A 119 14.40 8.17 1.28
N ASN A 120 14.37 8.46 -0.03
CA ASN A 120 14.88 9.69 -0.62
C ASN A 120 13.79 10.69 -1.03
N LEU A 121 12.51 10.33 -0.91
CA LEU A 121 11.40 11.19 -1.28
C LEU A 121 11.24 12.26 -0.20
N PRO A 122 11.16 13.55 -0.55
CA PRO A 122 10.87 14.63 0.39
C PRO A 122 9.36 14.66 0.78
N LEU A 123 8.75 13.49 0.93
CA LEU A 123 7.33 13.29 1.23
C LEU A 123 7.20 12.55 2.55
N ASP A 124 6.40 13.11 3.46
CA ASP A 124 6.04 12.41 4.70
C ASP A 124 5.01 11.33 4.36
N LEU A 125 5.46 10.08 4.38
CA LEU A 125 4.66 8.88 4.10
C LEU A 125 4.22 8.17 5.38
N GLY A 126 4.50 8.78 6.55
CA GLY A 126 4.36 8.11 7.84
C GLY A 126 5.25 6.86 7.97
N LEU A 127 6.28 6.71 7.11
CA LEU A 127 7.21 5.58 7.16
C LEU A 127 8.11 5.73 8.39
N VAL A 128 8.20 4.66 9.18
CA VAL A 128 9.07 4.56 10.35
C VAL A 128 10.29 3.71 10.02
N TYR A 129 10.11 2.62 9.28
CA TYR A 129 11.17 1.66 8.98
C TYR A 129 10.86 0.83 7.73
N SER A 130 11.89 0.55 6.93
CA SER A 130 11.88 -0.33 5.76
C SER A 130 12.77 -1.55 6.04
N HIS A 131 12.18 -2.75 6.05
CA HIS A 131 12.95 -3.98 6.19
C HIS A 131 13.22 -4.59 4.82
N LEU A 132 14.45 -4.39 4.36
CA LEU A 132 14.97 -4.85 3.07
C LEU A 132 16.18 -5.78 3.16
N SER A 133 16.80 -5.84 4.34
CA SER A 133 17.98 -6.64 4.62
C SER A 133 17.61 -8.10 4.93
N ASN A 134 18.64 -8.90 5.17
CA ASN A 134 18.51 -10.26 5.72
C ASN A 134 18.81 -10.29 7.22
N GLU A 135 18.52 -9.21 7.94
CA GLU A 135 18.68 -9.17 9.40
C GLU A 135 17.72 -10.17 10.06
N LYS A 136 18.22 -10.89 11.06
CA LYS A 136 17.44 -11.89 11.79
C LYS A 136 16.59 -11.20 12.84
N GLY A 137 15.39 -11.72 13.04
CA GLY A 137 14.50 -11.28 14.09
C GLY A 137 13.27 -12.16 14.15
N ILE A 138 12.59 -12.15 15.29
CA ILE A 138 11.31 -12.82 15.45
C ILE A 138 10.28 -11.75 15.75
N VAL A 139 9.17 -11.80 15.03
CA VAL A 139 7.98 -10.99 15.31
C VAL A 139 6.77 -11.91 15.46
N THR A 140 5.85 -11.55 16.37
CA THR A 140 4.63 -12.31 16.59
C THR A 140 3.47 -11.68 15.82
N LEU A 141 2.91 -12.42 14.86
CA LEU A 141 1.73 -12.02 14.13
C LEU A 141 0.50 -12.78 14.65
N LEU A 142 -0.59 -12.08 14.90
CA LEU A 142 -1.88 -12.70 15.22
C LEU A 142 -2.75 -12.68 13.97
N ASP A 143 -3.33 -13.82 13.58
CA ASP A 143 -4.33 -13.82 12.52
C ASP A 143 -5.66 -13.20 12.98
N ARG A 144 -6.66 -13.23 12.09
CA ARG A 144 -8.01 -12.71 12.41
C ARG A 144 -8.71 -13.45 13.54
N ALA A 145 -8.36 -14.70 13.79
CA ALA A 145 -8.90 -15.51 14.88
C ALA A 145 -8.06 -15.38 16.16
N GLY A 146 -7.01 -14.54 16.15
CA GLY A 146 -6.11 -14.35 17.27
C GLY A 146 -5.03 -15.44 17.40
N ASN A 147 -4.92 -16.35 16.43
CA ASN A 147 -3.89 -17.38 16.50
C ASN A 147 -2.50 -16.77 16.27
N PRO A 148 -1.53 -17.05 17.15
CA PRO A 148 -0.19 -16.50 17.02
C PRO A 148 0.66 -17.26 16.01
N TYR A 149 1.47 -16.52 15.27
CA TYR A 149 2.50 -16.98 14.35
C TYR A 149 3.82 -16.32 14.73
N SER A 150 4.77 -17.12 15.17
CA SER A 150 6.17 -16.69 15.30
C SER A 150 6.78 -16.62 13.90
N LEU A 151 7.15 -15.42 13.47
CA LEU A 151 7.65 -15.16 12.13
C LEU A 151 9.13 -14.76 12.21
N ASP A 152 10.00 -15.57 11.63
CA ASP A 152 11.36 -15.15 11.31
C ASP A 152 11.33 -14.15 10.15
N ILE A 153 11.82 -12.93 10.39
CA ILE A 153 11.77 -11.85 9.40
C ILE A 153 12.93 -11.84 8.42
N GLN A 154 13.96 -12.66 8.62
CA GLN A 154 15.18 -12.70 7.79
C GLN A 154 14.88 -12.73 6.28
N ASN A 155 13.88 -13.53 5.88
CA ASN A 155 13.51 -13.72 4.49
C ASN A 155 12.17 -13.04 4.16
N THR A 156 11.83 -11.96 4.84
CA THR A 156 10.60 -11.20 4.61
C THR A 156 10.91 -9.78 4.23
N ARG A 157 9.95 -9.09 3.61
CA ARG A 157 10.10 -7.68 3.23
C ARG A 157 8.87 -6.95 3.69
N PHE A 158 9.08 -5.86 4.44
CA PHE A 158 7.98 -5.12 5.02
C PHE A 158 8.32 -3.66 5.25
N PHE A 159 7.28 -2.88 5.47
CA PHE A 159 7.39 -1.52 5.97
C PHE A 159 6.66 -1.41 7.28
N LEU A 160 7.23 -0.65 8.21
CA LEU A 160 6.57 -0.17 9.40
C LEU A 160 6.16 1.28 9.18
N GLN A 161 4.88 1.57 9.35
CA GLN A 161 4.30 2.88 9.15
C GLN A 161 3.47 3.28 10.36
N LYS A 162 3.36 4.58 10.63
CA LYS A 162 2.33 5.10 11.52
C LYS A 162 0.95 4.73 10.96
N LYS A 163 0.03 4.32 11.83
CA LYS A 163 -1.36 4.05 11.45
C LYS A 163 -2.05 5.38 11.15
N VAL A 164 -2.77 5.44 10.04
CA VAL A 164 -3.54 6.63 9.64
C VAL A 164 -5.01 6.47 9.99
N THR A 165 -5.66 7.59 10.30
CA THR A 165 -7.12 7.71 10.18
C THR A 165 -7.44 8.04 8.73
N LEU A 166 -8.24 7.23 8.02
CA LEU A 166 -8.56 7.51 6.62
C LEU A 166 -9.22 8.89 6.51
N LEU A 167 -8.92 9.64 5.45
CA LEU A 167 -9.43 11.00 5.27
C LEU A 167 -10.97 11.06 5.40
N LYS A 168 -11.67 10.12 4.75
CA LYS A 168 -13.13 9.98 4.86
C LYS A 168 -13.63 9.80 6.29
N ASP A 169 -12.89 9.09 7.13
CA ASP A 169 -13.27 8.80 8.51
C ASP A 169 -12.94 10.00 9.40
N ALA A 170 -11.85 10.71 9.11
CA ALA A 170 -11.45 11.92 9.81
C ALA A 170 -12.51 13.03 9.73
N PHE A 171 -13.23 13.16 8.60
CA PHE A 171 -14.32 14.13 8.45
C PHE A 171 -15.48 13.94 9.44
N PHE A 172 -15.64 12.75 10.03
CA PHE A 172 -16.66 12.53 11.06
C PHE A 172 -16.17 12.86 12.48
N GLN A 173 -14.86 13.08 12.66
CA GLN A 173 -14.23 13.20 13.98
C GLN A 173 -13.57 14.56 14.20
N HIS A 174 -13.28 15.30 13.12
CA HIS A 174 -12.54 16.55 13.15
C HIS A 174 -13.27 17.66 12.41
N ASP A 175 -12.78 18.90 12.56
CA ASP A 175 -13.27 20.06 11.82
C ASP A 175 -13.03 19.88 10.31
N ALA A 176 -14.12 19.80 9.54
CA ALA A 176 -14.08 19.60 8.10
C ALA A 176 -13.36 20.74 7.35
N LYS A 177 -13.47 22.00 7.79
CA LYS A 177 -12.77 23.12 7.15
C LYS A 177 -11.27 22.98 7.34
N LYS A 178 -10.82 22.67 8.55
CA LYS A 178 -9.40 22.41 8.84
C LYS A 178 -8.87 21.26 7.98
N LEU A 179 -9.63 20.16 7.85
CA LEU A 179 -9.23 19.02 7.03
C LEU A 179 -9.12 19.36 5.54
N ILE A 180 -10.05 20.16 5.01
CA ILE A 180 -10.01 20.64 3.62
C ILE A 180 -8.73 21.45 3.37
N GLU A 181 -8.39 22.36 4.29
CA GLU A 181 -7.18 23.18 4.19
C GLU A 181 -5.91 22.32 4.26
N LEU A 182 -5.81 21.42 5.24
CA LEU A 182 -4.68 20.50 5.36
C LEU A 182 -4.52 19.61 4.11
N PHE A 183 -5.62 19.17 3.52
CA PHE A 183 -5.61 18.35 2.31
C PHE A 183 -5.08 19.12 1.10
N PHE A 184 -5.58 20.33 0.87
CA PHE A 184 -5.10 21.16 -0.24
C PHE A 184 -3.64 21.58 -0.05
N GLN A 185 -3.25 21.96 1.17
CA GLN A 185 -1.86 22.29 1.49
C GLN A 185 -0.93 21.11 1.17
N SER A 186 -1.24 19.91 1.68
CA SER A 186 -0.45 18.71 1.41
C SER A 186 -0.36 18.39 -0.09
N THR A 187 -1.45 18.59 -0.83
CA THR A 187 -1.48 18.35 -2.27
C THR A 187 -0.58 19.32 -3.03
N VAL A 188 -0.68 20.63 -2.73
CA VAL A 188 0.15 21.66 -3.36
C VAL A 188 1.62 21.48 -2.99
N ASP A 189 1.92 21.20 -1.73
CA ASP A 189 3.30 20.94 -1.28
C ASP A 189 3.95 19.80 -2.06
N ARG A 190 3.20 18.71 -2.30
CA ARG A 190 3.70 17.58 -3.10
C ARG A 190 3.92 17.96 -4.56
N ILE A 191 2.97 18.66 -5.18
CA ILE A 191 3.09 19.10 -6.58
C ILE A 191 4.26 20.07 -6.76
N ASN A 192 4.46 20.99 -5.82
CA ASN A 192 5.55 21.97 -5.84
C ASN A 192 6.92 21.32 -5.59
N LYS A 193 6.97 20.15 -4.95
CA LYS A 193 8.16 19.29 -4.89
C LYS A 193 8.39 18.48 -6.19
N ASN A 194 7.61 18.74 -7.24
CA ASN A 194 7.62 18.00 -8.49
C ASN A 194 7.36 16.51 -8.31
N ILE A 195 6.49 16.12 -7.38
CA ILE A 195 6.16 14.71 -7.11
C ILE A 195 4.70 14.43 -7.45
N ILE A 196 4.44 13.32 -8.13
CA ILE A 196 3.09 12.82 -8.39
C ILE A 196 2.94 11.35 -8.05
N ASN A 197 1.76 11.00 -7.53
CA ASN A 197 1.35 9.62 -7.33
C ASN A 197 0.31 9.26 -8.41
N LYS A 198 0.61 8.25 -9.21
CA LYS A 198 -0.22 7.84 -10.35
C LYS A 198 -1.51 7.14 -9.95
N THR A 199 -1.50 6.45 -8.81
CA THR A 199 -2.64 5.67 -8.29
C THR A 199 -3.17 6.37 -7.06
N SER A 200 -3.88 7.47 -7.28
CA SER A 200 -4.18 8.42 -6.22
C SER A 200 -5.67 8.74 -6.18
N SER A 201 -6.48 7.73 -5.86
CA SER A 201 -7.79 8.03 -5.28
C SER A 201 -7.52 8.62 -3.90
N CYS A 202 -7.70 9.93 -3.75
CA CYS A 202 -7.44 10.60 -2.47
C CYS A 202 -8.28 10.00 -1.34
N MET A 203 -9.50 9.56 -1.63
CA MET A 203 -10.41 9.01 -0.62
C MET A 203 -10.00 7.63 -0.08
N GLU A 204 -9.16 6.89 -0.81
CA GLU A 204 -8.69 5.57 -0.39
C GLU A 204 -7.27 5.62 0.18
N ASN A 205 -6.41 6.48 -0.37
CA ASN A 205 -4.97 6.44 -0.13
C ASN A 205 -4.44 7.62 0.68
N VAL A 206 -5.33 8.54 1.10
CA VAL A 206 -4.98 9.66 1.97
C VAL A 206 -5.55 9.42 3.36
N GLY A 207 -4.74 9.73 4.37
CA GLY A 207 -5.13 9.71 5.77
C GLY A 207 -4.58 10.88 6.55
N LEU A 208 -5.05 10.99 7.78
CA LEU A 208 -4.61 11.94 8.79
C LEU A 208 -3.76 11.20 9.82
N ILE A 209 -2.60 11.78 10.15
CA ILE A 209 -1.82 11.42 11.32
C ILE A 209 -1.62 12.70 12.12
N GLU A 210 -2.13 12.71 13.35
CA GLU A 210 -2.14 13.92 14.20
C GLU A 210 -2.84 15.06 13.44
N ASP A 211 -2.11 16.10 13.03
CA ASP A 211 -2.62 17.24 12.25
C ASP A 211 -2.00 17.31 10.83
N LYS A 212 -1.57 16.17 10.28
CA LYS A 212 -0.94 16.10 8.96
C LYS A 212 -1.67 15.15 8.02
N ILE A 213 -1.88 15.62 6.80
CA ILE A 213 -2.38 14.80 5.70
C ILE A 213 -1.22 14.04 5.05
N ILE A 214 -1.39 12.74 4.89
CA ILE A 214 -0.37 11.81 4.40
C ILE A 214 -0.98 10.88 3.36
N GLU A 215 -0.27 10.69 2.24
CA GLU A 215 -0.53 9.64 1.27
C GLU A 215 0.14 8.34 1.74
N TYR A 216 -0.59 7.47 2.44
CA TYR A 216 -0.02 6.33 3.14
C TYR A 216 0.08 5.05 2.28
N ASP A 217 -0.55 5.03 1.11
CA ASP A 217 -0.40 3.98 0.10
C ASP A 217 0.26 4.58 -1.15
N PHE A 218 1.58 4.63 -1.13
CA PHE A 218 2.39 5.06 -2.27
C PHE A 218 2.48 3.90 -3.25
N GLY A 219 1.78 4.03 -4.37
CA GLY A 219 1.95 3.13 -5.50
C GLY A 219 3.16 3.56 -6.32
N GLU A 220 2.91 3.87 -7.58
CA GLU A 220 3.93 4.40 -8.47
C GLU A 220 4.06 5.93 -8.28
N VAL A 221 5.12 6.34 -7.57
CA VAL A 221 5.51 7.75 -7.39
C VAL A 221 6.51 8.13 -8.48
N TYR A 222 6.34 9.32 -9.05
CA TYR A 222 7.20 9.82 -10.11
C TYR A 222 7.53 11.30 -9.91
N GLU A 223 8.71 11.68 -10.39
CA GLU A 223 9.03 13.08 -10.62
C GLU A 223 8.24 13.61 -11.82
N ILE A 224 7.73 14.83 -11.70
CA ILE A 224 7.03 15.54 -12.74
C ILE A 224 8.01 15.84 -13.89
N LYS A 225 7.64 15.42 -15.10
CA LYS A 225 8.42 15.71 -16.32
C LYS A 225 7.96 17.00 -16.98
N GLU A 226 8.81 17.59 -17.81
CA GLU A 226 8.49 18.74 -18.64
C GLU A 226 7.18 18.50 -19.44
N GLY A 227 6.33 19.54 -19.50
CA GLY A 227 5.03 19.49 -20.18
C GLY A 227 3.89 18.83 -19.38
N PHE A 228 4.15 18.36 -18.15
CA PHE A 228 3.09 17.87 -17.27
C PHE A 228 2.19 19.00 -16.76
N LYS A 229 0.87 18.82 -16.89
CA LYS A 229 -0.13 19.84 -16.53
C LYS A 229 -0.45 19.77 -15.03
N LYS A 230 0.34 20.45 -14.19
CA LYS A 230 0.23 20.42 -12.73
C LYS A 230 -1.15 20.84 -12.22
N LYS A 231 -1.67 21.99 -12.68
CA LYS A 231 -3.01 22.47 -12.32
C LYS A 231 -4.11 21.46 -12.67
N LYS A 232 -4.04 20.84 -13.86
CA LYS A 232 -5.01 19.80 -14.27
C LYS A 232 -4.94 18.57 -13.36
N HIS A 233 -3.74 18.16 -12.96
CA HIS A 233 -3.57 17.03 -12.05
C HIS A 233 -4.15 17.33 -10.66
N PHE A 234 -3.89 18.52 -10.10
CA PHE A 234 -4.48 18.96 -8.85
C PHE A 234 -6.00 18.89 -8.88
N LEU A 235 -6.62 19.39 -9.95
CA LEU A 235 -8.07 19.33 -10.09
C LEU A 235 -8.56 17.87 -10.09
N SER A 236 -7.99 17.02 -10.94
CA SER A 236 -8.39 15.60 -11.01
C SER A 236 -8.18 14.84 -9.70
N PHE A 237 -7.15 15.17 -8.92
CA PHE A 237 -6.87 14.52 -7.64
C PHE A 237 -7.82 14.97 -6.52
N THR A 238 -8.35 16.19 -6.62
CA THR A 238 -9.22 16.79 -5.61
C THR A 238 -10.71 16.49 -5.85
N ASP A 239 -11.10 16.10 -7.07
CA ASP A 239 -12.49 15.77 -7.42
C ASP A 239 -13.11 14.65 -6.56
N PRO A 240 -12.44 13.53 -6.22
CA PRO A 240 -13.05 12.51 -5.38
C PRO A 240 -13.40 13.01 -3.96
N LEU A 241 -12.65 13.99 -3.44
CA LEU A 241 -13.00 14.63 -2.18
C LEU A 241 -14.22 15.54 -2.34
N LYS A 242 -14.34 16.26 -3.47
CA LYS A 242 -15.54 17.02 -3.80
C LYS A 242 -16.76 16.11 -3.81
N ASP A 243 -16.72 15.01 -4.56
CA ASP A 243 -17.82 14.04 -4.66
C ASP A 243 -18.23 13.50 -3.28
N PHE A 244 -17.24 13.20 -2.44
CA PHE A 244 -17.46 12.75 -1.06
C PHE A 244 -18.17 13.83 -0.21
N LEU A 245 -17.70 15.08 -0.29
CA LEU A 245 -18.29 16.20 0.44
C LEU A 245 -19.70 16.52 -0.06
N GLU A 246 -19.97 16.45 -1.37
CA GLU A 246 -21.30 16.68 -1.93
C GLU A 246 -22.30 15.66 -1.39
N SER A 247 -21.86 14.39 -1.27
CA SER A 247 -22.69 13.31 -0.76
C SER A 247 -22.92 13.36 0.76
N ARG A 248 -21.90 13.73 1.54
CA ARG A 248 -21.91 13.53 3.01
C ARG A 248 -21.90 14.82 3.83
N PHE A 249 -21.33 15.89 3.29
CA PHE A 249 -21.16 17.16 3.98
C PHE A 249 -21.37 18.37 3.05
N PRO A 250 -22.54 18.48 2.37
CA PRO A 250 -22.76 19.46 1.30
C PRO A 250 -22.58 20.92 1.73
N LEU A 251 -22.76 21.21 3.03
CA LEU A 251 -22.57 22.55 3.59
C LEU A 251 -21.13 23.08 3.46
N TYR A 252 -20.13 22.23 3.27
CA TYR A 252 -18.74 22.64 3.10
C TYR A 252 -18.32 22.83 1.65
N ILE A 253 -19.19 22.53 0.67
CA ILE A 253 -18.87 22.68 -0.75
C ILE A 253 -18.48 24.12 -1.14
N PRO A 254 -19.20 25.17 -0.69
CA PRO A 254 -18.76 26.54 -0.97
C PRO A 254 -17.35 26.84 -0.44
N PHE A 255 -17.03 26.36 0.76
CA PHE A 255 -15.70 26.52 1.35
C PHE A 255 -14.64 25.71 0.59
N PHE A 256 -14.97 24.48 0.19
CA PHE A 256 -14.10 23.63 -0.61
C PHE A 256 -13.75 24.29 -1.95
N GLU A 257 -14.74 24.79 -2.70
CA GLU A 257 -14.50 25.42 -4.00
C GLU A 257 -13.70 26.72 -3.88
N GLN A 258 -13.98 27.52 -2.84
CA GLN A 258 -13.17 28.68 -2.53
C GLN A 258 -11.70 28.28 -2.33
N LYS A 259 -11.44 27.33 -1.42
CA LYS A 259 -10.08 26.89 -1.11
C LYS A 259 -9.40 26.22 -2.29
N ARG A 260 -10.14 25.44 -3.09
CA ARG A 260 -9.62 24.81 -4.31
C ARG A 260 -9.05 25.85 -5.26
N ASN A 261 -9.76 26.96 -5.48
CA ASN A 261 -9.30 28.05 -6.35
C ASN A 261 -8.09 28.79 -5.76
N GLU A 262 -8.12 29.08 -4.45
CA GLU A 262 -6.99 29.71 -3.75
C GLU A 262 -5.70 28.88 -3.91
N TYR A 263 -5.77 27.57 -3.66
CA TYR A 263 -4.62 26.67 -3.76
C TYR A 263 -4.21 26.35 -5.21
N LEU A 264 -5.14 26.39 -6.17
CA LEU A 264 -4.82 26.20 -7.58
C LEU A 264 -3.86 27.29 -8.08
N GLU A 265 -3.99 28.52 -7.58
CA GLU A 265 -3.10 29.63 -7.94
C GLU A 265 -1.72 29.55 -7.27
N MET A 266 -1.57 28.72 -6.23
CA MET A 266 -0.27 28.46 -5.58
C MET A 266 0.58 27.43 -6.34
N ILE A 267 0.03 26.81 -7.38
CA ILE A 267 0.74 25.83 -8.21
C ILE A 267 1.47 26.56 -9.33
N HIS A 268 2.81 26.49 -9.28
CA HIS A 268 3.67 26.99 -10.34
C HIS A 268 3.74 25.96 -11.48
N GLU A 269 3.44 26.39 -12.72
CA GLU A 269 3.61 25.55 -13.92
C GLU A 269 5.09 25.17 -14.13
#